data_AF-A0A090X1X9-F1
#
_entry.id   AF-A0A090X1X9-F1
#
_cell.length_a   1.000
_cell.length_b   1.000
_cell.length_c   1.000
_cell.angle_alpha   90.00
_cell.angle_beta   90.00
_cell.angle_gamma   90.00
#
_symmetry.space_group_name_H-M   'P 1'
#
loop_
_entity.id
_entity.type
_entity.pdbx_description
1 polymer ?
#
loop_
_entity_poly.entity_id
_entity_poly.type
_entity_poly.pdbx_seq_one_letter_code
_entity_poly.pdbx_strand_id
1 'polypeptide(L)' 'MENSGNVKEFIIEQLKLDTFKISYVSKTSLTEKHTTEIKKAISKYLEPNLVVNFERKEKLTRSKSGKLKQFSSYLA' A
#
# COMPACT_ATOMS: atom_id res chain seq x y z
N MET A 1 11.74 19.59 8.38
CA MET A 1 12.03 19.61 6.93
C MET A 1 12.06 18.15 6.43
N GLU A 2 11.05 17.35 6.78
CA GLU A 2 9.86 17.10 5.95
C GLU A 2 10.20 16.56 4.56
N ASN A 3 10.55 15.28 4.50
CA ASN A 3 10.50 14.53 3.24
C ASN A 3 9.66 13.25 3.42
N SER A 4 8.49 13.41 4.04
CA SER A 4 7.54 12.31 4.27
C SER A 4 6.75 11.93 3.00
N GLY A 5 7.01 12.59 1.86
CA GLY A 5 6.22 12.50 0.63
C GLY A 5 6.86 11.74 -0.52
N ASN A 6 7.67 10.71 -0.27
CA ASN A 6 8.29 9.94 -1.37
C ASN A 6 7.29 9.04 -2.10
N VAL A 7 6.20 8.64 -1.44
CA VAL A 7 5.09 7.92 -2.05
C VAL A 7 4.17 8.92 -2.74
N LYS A 8 4.08 8.84 -4.06
CA LYS A 8 3.17 9.64 -4.87
C LYS A 8 1.76 9.04 -4.91
N GLU A 9 1.69 7.72 -5.05
CA GLU A 9 0.44 7.00 -5.27
C GLU A 9 0.54 5.61 -4.63
N PHE A 10 -0.59 5.07 -4.16
CA PHE A 10 -0.66 3.71 -3.64
C PHE A 10 -2.02 3.05 -3.92
N ILE A 11 -2.01 1.72 -3.97
CA ILE A 11 -3.18 0.84 -4.02
C ILE A 11 -2.99 -0.23 -2.96
N ILE A 12 -4.05 -0.50 -2.21
CA ILE A 12 -4.16 -1.60 -1.25
C ILE A 12 -5.05 -2.69 -1.86
N GLU A 13 -4.52 -3.90 -1.92
CA GLU A 13 -5.17 -5.07 -2.47
C GLU A 13 -5.28 -6.13 -1.38
N GLN A 14 -6.49 -6.45 -0.94
CA GLN A 14 -6.72 -7.55 0.00
C GLN A 14 -6.75 -8.86 -0.80
N LEU A 15 -5.71 -9.67 -0.65
CA LEU A 15 -5.56 -10.97 -1.31
C LEU A 15 -6.17 -12.10 -0.49
N LYS A 16 -6.09 -12.01 0.84
CA LYS A 16 -6.71 -12.91 1.81
C LYS A 16 -7.26 -12.09 2.97
N LEU A 17 -7.97 -12.73 3.90
CA LEU A 17 -8.45 -12.07 5.13
C LEU A 17 -7.30 -11.43 5.91
N ASP A 18 -6.20 -12.15 6.06
CA ASP A 18 -5.01 -11.69 6.78
C ASP A 18 -3.95 -11.03 5.88
N THR A 19 -4.06 -11.18 4.55
CA THR A 19 -2.99 -10.80 3.61
C THR A 19 -3.38 -9.61 2.74
N PHE A 20 -2.62 -8.53 2.87
CA PHE A 20 -2.76 -7.29 2.12
C PHE A 20 -1.50 -7.03 1.29
N LYS A 21 -1.69 -6.54 0.08
CA LYS A 21 -0.64 -6.10 -0.82
C LYS A 21 -0.77 -4.59 -1.04
N ILE A 22 0.30 -3.86 -0.78
CA ILE A 22 0.39 -2.42 -0.99
C ILE A 22 1.31 -2.17 -2.16
N SER A 23 0.72 -1.83 -3.29
CA SER A 23 1.43 -1.40 -4.49
C SER A 23 1.61 0.12 -4.44
N TYR A 24 2.83 0.63 -4.52
CA TYR A 24 3.10 2.06 -4.39
C TYR A 24 4.05 2.59 -5.48
N VAL A 25 3.83 3.84 -5.89
CA VAL A 25 4.75 4.59 -6.76
C VAL A 25 5.54 5.56 -5.92
N SER A 26 6.86 5.48 -6.01
CA SER A 26 7.74 6.39 -5.31
C SER A 26 9.00 6.68 -6.11
N LYS A 27 9.53 7.90 -5.91
CA LYS A 27 10.81 8.31 -6.50
C LYS A 27 11.97 7.51 -5.92
N THR A 28 11.90 7.20 -4.62
CA THR A 28 12.88 6.44 -3.86
C THR A 28 12.21 5.26 -3.17
N SER A 29 12.93 4.15 -2.96
CA SER A 29 12.39 3.00 -2.23
C SER A 29 11.93 3.42 -0.83
N LEU A 30 10.81 2.87 -0.36
CA LEU A 30 10.38 3.08 1.02
C LEU A 30 11.46 2.57 1.98
N THR A 31 11.84 3.40 2.95
CA THR A 31 12.73 2.97 4.02
C THR A 31 11.99 2.02 4.95
N GLU A 32 12.74 1.17 5.65
CA GLU A 32 12.17 0.23 6.63
C GLU A 32 11.31 0.93 7.67
N LYS A 33 11.71 2.13 8.12
CA LYS A 33 10.92 2.95 9.04
C LYS A 33 9.52 3.23 8.52
N HIS A 34 9.39 3.71 7.27
CA HIS A 34 8.08 3.99 6.70
C HIS A 34 7.25 2.71 6.50
N THR A 35 7.85 1.62 6.01
CA THR A 35 7.12 0.35 5.87
C THR A 35 6.64 -0.16 7.23
N THR A 36 7.42 0.01 8.28
CA THR A 36 7.07 -0.36 9.66
C THR A 36 5.93 0.49 10.20
N GLU A 37 5.94 1.81 9.96
CA GLU A 37 4.84 2.69 10.36
C GLU A 37 3.53 2.32 9.65
N ILE A 38 3.59 2.00 8.35
CA ILE A 38 2.42 1.55 7.59
C ILE A 38 1.90 0.22 8.13
N LYS A 39 2.78 -0.76 8.36
CA LYS A 39 2.40 -2.05 8.99
C LYS A 39 1.74 -1.84 10.35
N LYS A 40 2.30 -0.95 11.18
CA LYS A 40 1.77 -0.63 12.50
C LYS A 40 0.40 0.03 12.43
N ALA A 41 0.20 0.96 11.49
CA ALA A 41 -1.09 1.60 11.28
C ALA A 41 -2.14 0.56 10.84
N ILE A 42 -1.82 -0.29 9.86
CA ILE A 42 -2.72 -1.34 9.38
C ILE A 42 -3.08 -2.30 10.51
N SER A 43 -2.08 -2.76 11.26
CA SER A 43 -2.30 -3.64 12.42
C SER A 43 -3.16 -2.98 13.50
N LYS A 44 -3.05 -1.66 13.68
CA LYS A 44 -3.87 -0.89 14.62
C LYS A 44 -5.33 -0.73 14.16
N TYR A 45 -5.57 -0.60 12.86
CA TYR A 45 -6.91 -0.33 12.31
C TYR A 45 -7.71 -1.59 11.97
N LEU A 46 -7.05 -2.72 11.73
CA LEU A 46 -7.68 -3.98 11.37
C LEU A 46 -7.48 -5.01 12.49
N GLU A 47 -6.41 -5.82 12.42
CA GLU A 47 -6.10 -6.86 13.40
C GLU A 47 -4.57 -7.06 13.54
N PRO A 48 -4.09 -7.59 14.68
CA PRO A 48 -2.71 -8.06 14.80
C PRO A 48 -2.48 -9.29 13.90
N ASN A 49 -1.23 -9.50 13.47
CA ASN A 49 -0.79 -10.60 12.59
C ASN A 49 -1.19 -10.52 11.12
N LEU A 50 -1.56 -9.34 10.62
CA LEU A 50 -1.77 -9.13 9.19
C LEU A 50 -0.45 -9.19 8.41
N VAL A 51 -0.46 -9.94 7.32
CA VAL A 51 0.64 -10.03 6.37
C VAL A 51 0.50 -8.89 5.37
N VAL A 52 1.41 -7.91 5.42
CA VAL A 52 1.42 -6.78 4.49
C VAL A 52 2.65 -6.84 3.59
N ASN A 53 2.42 -7.09 2.31
CA ASN A 53 3.45 -7.09 1.27
C ASN A 53 3.54 -5.71 0.62
N PHE A 54 4.75 -5.20 0.43
CA PHE A 54 4.99 -3.92 -0.23
C PHE A 54 5.61 -4.17 -1.60
N GLU A 55 5.02 -3.60 -2.65
CA GLU A 55 5.51 -3.71 -4.02
C GLU A 55 5.69 -2.31 -4.61
N ARG A 56 6.94 -1.95 -4.93
CA ARG A 56 7.22 -0.70 -5.63
C ARG A 56 6.91 -0.87 -7.12
N LYS A 57 6.12 0.03 -7.68
CA LYS A 57 5.87 0.14 -9.11
C LYS A 57 6.32 1.48 -9.65
N GLU A 58 6.76 1.52 -10.90
CA GLU A 58 7.02 2.79 -11.59
C GLU A 58 5.72 3.55 -11.89
N LYS A 59 4.63 2.83 -12.16
CA LYS A 59 3.29 3.38 -12.36
C LYS A 59 2.22 2.40 -11.88
N LEU A 60 1.11 2.93 -11.39
CA LEU A 60 -0.07 2.15 -11.03
C LEU A 60 -1.10 2.19 -12.16
N THR A 61 -1.76 1.06 -12.40
CA THR A 61 -2.78 0.95 -13.43
C THR A 61 -4.04 1.70 -12.99
N ARG A 62 -4.52 2.60 -13.84
CA ARG A 62 -5.74 3.38 -13.63
C ARG A 62 -6.91 2.72 -14.35
N SER A 63 -8.12 2.98 -13.86
CA SER A 63 -9.34 2.59 -14.57
C SER A 63 -9.45 3.32 -15.92
N LYS A 64 -10.31 2.84 -16.83
CA LYS A 64 -10.58 3.50 -18.13
C LYS A 64 -11.04 4.97 -18.00
N SER A 65 -11.58 5.35 -16.84
CA SER A 65 -11.97 6.73 -16.49
C SER A 65 -10.80 7.60 -15.98
N GLY A 66 -9.58 7.05 -15.88
CA GLY A 66 -8.42 7.74 -15.30
C GLY A 66 -8.38 7.78 -13.77
N LYS A 67 -9.46 7.33 -13.09
CA LYS A 67 -9.52 7.24 -11.63
C LYS A 67 -8.61 6.11 -11.12
N LEU A 68 -7.84 6.41 -10.08
CA LEU A 68 -7.02 5.44 -9.34
C LEU A 68 -7.89 4.80 -8.25
N LYS A 69 -8.09 3.49 -8.33
CA LYS A 69 -8.81 2.73 -7.30
C LYS A 69 -7.84 2.39 -6.19
N GLN A 70 -7.99 3.03 -5.03
CA GLN A 70 -7.03 2.88 -3.93
C GLN A 70 -7.21 1.61 -3.10
N PHE A 71 -8.37 0.96 -3.18
CA PHE A 71 -8.65 -0.28 -2.47
C PHE A 71 -9.35 -1.30 -3.37
N SER A 72 -8.88 -2.54 -3.39
CA SER A 72 -9.57 -3.68 -3.99
C SER A 72 -9.51 -4.87 -3.05
N SER A 73 -10.64 -5.56 -2.85
CA SER A 73 -10.67 -6.85 -2.20
C SER A 73 -10.96 -7.93 -3.23
N TYR A 74 -10.20 -9.02 -3.15
CA TYR A 74 -10.34 -10.21 -4.00
C TYR A 74 -10.92 -11.39 -3.22
N LEU A 75 -11.46 -11.13 -2.02
CA LEU A 75 -12.28 -12.10 -1.30
C LEU A 75 -13.60 -12.26 -2.05
N ALA A 76 -13.93 -13.50 -2.40
CA ALA A 76 -15.18 -13.88 -3.03
C ALA A 76 -16.28 -14.08 -1.99
#